data_AF-A0AAE4R5S1-F1
#
_entry.id   AF-A0AAE4R5S1-F1
#
_cell.length_a   1.000
_cell.length_b   1.000
_cell.length_c   1.000
_cell.angle_alpha   90.00
_cell.angle_beta   90.00
_cell.angle_gamma   90.00
#
_symmetry.space_group_name_H-M   'P 1'
#
loop_
_entity.id
_entity.type
_entity.pdbx_description
1 polymer ?
#
loop_
_entity_poly.entity_id
_entity_poly.type
_entity_poly.pdbx_seq_one_letter_code
_entity_poly.pdbx_strand_id
1 'polypeptide(L)'
;MTGILEFASNNWWLIFPIGGVVGGWAGSIAKYNEKRRKDKIELARIKAAAQTEQLKLTTTSAEQLRKTLKQHDALNEKWFAYEVDLATLIEYPLMTDMREPLTLAFHRARVHADDLRPDPPRPGDTESTIAPADFADYREAVGDYAAAFDAAEREARRRRQVGFSPVEREALDRARKLISVASDSGATAAERQAAYKKARAELDGLIDIPPPAAERLERQIAGALERGRGD
;
A
#
# COMPACT_ATOMS: atom_id res chain seq x y z
N MET A 1 42.96 89.92 26.65
CA MET A 1 42.34 88.75 25.97
C MET A 1 43.34 87.59 25.94
N THR A 2 43.72 87.04 27.11
CA THR A 2 44.82 86.06 27.20
C THR A 2 44.57 84.92 28.20
N GLY A 3 43.42 84.87 28.88
CA GLY A 3 43.13 83.77 29.83
C GLY A 3 42.40 82.57 29.23
N ILE A 4 41.62 82.76 28.16
CA ILE A 4 40.78 81.71 27.57
C ILE A 4 41.61 80.77 26.67
N LEU A 5 42.64 81.30 26.00
CA LEU A 5 43.56 80.54 25.14
C LEU A 5 44.56 79.70 25.97
N GLU A 6 44.94 80.15 27.16
CA GLU A 6 45.86 79.44 28.07
C GLU A 6 45.14 78.30 28.82
N PHE A 7 43.87 78.50 29.19
CA PHE A 7 43.04 77.42 29.73
C PHE A 7 42.79 76.30 28.71
N ALA A 8 42.61 76.66 27.42
CA ALA A 8 42.43 75.68 26.34
C ALA A 8 43.72 74.94 25.95
N SER A 9 44.90 75.57 26.07
CA SER A 9 46.19 74.91 25.80
C SER A 9 46.65 74.00 26.95
N ASN A 10 46.39 74.38 28.21
CA ASN A 10 46.82 73.62 29.38
C ASN A 10 45.88 72.45 29.74
N ASN A 11 44.61 72.49 29.31
CA ASN A 11 43.61 71.46 29.62
C ASN A 11 43.24 70.56 28.43
N TRP A 12 44.02 70.58 27.33
CA TRP A 12 43.81 69.68 26.18
C TRP A 12 43.79 68.18 26.54
N TRP A 13 44.47 67.80 27.62
CA TRP A 13 44.51 66.42 28.09
C TRP A 13 43.16 65.91 28.65
N LEU A 14 42.19 66.80 28.98
CA LEU A 14 40.87 66.42 29.49
C LEU A 14 39.95 65.77 28.42
N ILE A 15 40.30 65.87 27.13
CA ILE A 15 39.58 65.22 26.04
C ILE A 15 39.80 63.69 26.08
N PHE A 16 40.97 63.23 26.55
CA PHE A 16 41.33 61.82 26.63
C PHE A 16 40.52 60.98 27.65
N PRO A 17 40.32 61.41 28.92
CA PRO A 17 39.51 60.66 29.87
C PRO A 17 38.02 60.65 29.47
N ILE A 18 37.52 61.70 28.82
CA ILE A 18 36.14 61.76 28.34
C ILE A 18 35.95 60.91 27.06
N GLY A 19 36.92 60.93 26.13
CA GLY A 19 36.89 60.12 24.90
C GLY A 19 37.03 58.61 25.14
N GLY A 20 37.84 58.19 26.12
CA GLY A 20 38.03 56.78 26.47
C GLY A 20 36.79 56.12 27.07
N VAL A 21 35.99 56.87 27.82
CA VAL A 21 34.72 56.38 28.40
C VAL A 21 33.64 56.23 27.33
N VAL A 22 33.62 57.05 26.28
CA VAL A 22 32.63 56.90 25.19
C VAL A 22 32.96 55.74 24.24
N GLY A 23 34.25 55.53 23.93
CA GLY A 23 34.69 54.44 23.03
C GLY A 23 34.49 53.02 23.60
N GLY A 24 34.65 52.84 24.91
CA GLY A 24 34.45 51.54 25.58
C GLY A 24 32.98 51.08 25.62
N TRP A 25 32.04 52.03 25.65
CA TRP A 25 30.61 51.72 25.68
C TRP A 25 30.07 51.27 24.30
N ALA A 26 30.57 51.84 23.21
CA ALA A 26 30.17 51.45 21.84
C ALA A 26 30.57 50.00 21.48
N GLY A 27 31.76 49.56 21.89
CA GLY A 27 32.26 48.20 21.64
C GLY A 27 31.53 47.11 22.44
N SER A 28 31.01 47.44 23.63
CA SER A 28 30.28 46.50 24.48
C SER A 28 28.88 46.18 23.93
N ILE A 29 28.19 47.18 23.35
CA ILE A 29 26.86 47.02 22.74
C ILE A 29 26.94 46.17 21.46
N ALA A 30 28.01 46.34 20.67
CA ALA A 30 28.25 45.54 19.47
C ALA A 30 28.46 44.05 19.77
N LYS A 31 29.29 43.73 20.79
CA LYS A 31 29.56 42.33 21.20
C LYS A 31 28.34 41.64 21.81
N TYR A 32 27.48 42.38 22.53
CA TYR A 32 26.24 41.82 23.09
C TYR A 32 25.19 41.50 22.00
N ASN A 33 25.09 42.34 20.96
CA ASN A 33 24.22 42.08 19.82
C ASN A 33 24.70 40.92 18.94
N GLU A 34 26.01 40.69 18.84
CA GLU A 34 26.57 39.60 18.04
C GLU A 34 26.26 38.21 18.62
N LYS A 35 26.27 38.07 19.95
CA LYS A 35 25.91 36.82 20.63
C LYS A 35 24.46 36.42 20.36
N ARG A 36 23.52 37.38 20.43
CA ARG A 36 22.10 37.15 20.09
C ARG A 36 21.87 36.77 18.63
N ARG A 37 22.70 37.24 17.70
CA ARG A 37 22.64 36.85 16.29
C ARG A 37 23.09 35.40 16.09
N LYS A 38 24.18 34.99 16.75
CA LYS A 38 24.67 33.61 16.73
C LYS A 38 23.64 32.64 17.31
N ASP A 39 23.07 32.97 18.48
CA ASP A 39 22.02 32.16 19.11
C ASP A 39 20.79 31.98 18.20
N LYS A 40 20.36 33.05 17.49
CA LYS A 40 19.24 32.97 16.54
C LYS A 40 19.55 32.10 15.33
N ILE A 41 20.79 32.13 14.82
CA ILE A 41 21.22 31.32 13.68
C ILE A 41 21.32 29.84 14.09
N GLU A 42 21.85 29.55 15.28
CA GLU A 42 21.93 28.19 15.81
C GLU A 42 20.53 27.61 16.06
N LEU A 43 19.63 28.38 16.67
CA LEU A 43 18.23 27.98 16.86
C LEU A 43 17.52 27.78 15.51
N ALA A 44 17.76 28.64 14.52
CA ALA A 44 17.19 28.47 13.18
C ALA A 44 17.73 27.22 12.49
N ARG A 45 19.03 26.90 12.64
CA ARG A 45 19.64 25.68 12.11
C ARG A 45 19.09 24.42 12.80
N ILE A 46 18.92 24.43 14.12
CA ILE A 46 18.32 23.31 14.87
C ILE A 46 16.87 23.10 14.42
N LYS A 47 16.08 24.18 14.29
CA LYS A 47 14.71 24.11 13.78
C LYS A 47 14.64 23.59 12.34
N ALA A 48 15.52 24.07 11.47
CA ALA A 48 15.60 23.60 10.09
C ALA A 48 15.99 22.11 10.02
N ALA A 49 16.97 21.67 10.82
CA ALA A 49 17.36 20.27 10.92
C ALA A 49 16.18 19.40 11.40
N ALA A 50 15.50 19.81 12.49
CA ALA A 50 14.32 19.12 13.00
C ALA A 50 13.18 19.06 11.97
N GLN A 51 12.93 20.14 11.23
CA GLN A 51 11.95 20.14 10.13
C GLN A 51 12.35 19.18 9.01
N THR A 52 13.63 19.14 8.61
CA THR A 52 14.09 18.20 7.58
C THR A 52 14.00 16.75 8.03
N GLU A 53 14.27 16.46 9.30
CA GLU A 53 14.09 15.11 9.87
C GLU A 53 12.62 14.72 9.90
N GLN A 54 11.74 15.61 10.36
CA GLN A 54 10.29 15.39 10.35
C GLN A 54 9.78 15.11 8.93
N LEU A 55 10.16 15.92 7.95
CA LEU A 55 9.79 15.72 6.54
C LEU A 55 10.26 14.36 6.02
N LYS A 56 11.50 13.96 6.33
CA LYS A 56 12.03 12.64 5.94
C LYS A 56 11.26 11.49 6.58
N LEU A 57 10.90 11.62 7.86
CA LEU A 57 10.13 10.60 8.57
C LEU A 57 8.73 10.46 7.96
N THR A 58 8.06 11.57 7.68
CA THR A 58 6.72 11.57 7.06
C THR A 58 6.74 11.02 5.63
N THR A 59 7.76 11.38 4.82
CA THR A 59 7.88 10.83 3.46
C THR A 59 8.19 9.34 3.50
N THR A 60 9.05 8.89 4.42
CA THR A 60 9.37 7.47 4.58
C THR A 60 8.14 6.66 5.01
N SER A 61 7.34 7.17 5.95
CA SER A 61 6.10 6.50 6.38
C SER A 61 5.07 6.41 5.25
N ALA A 62 4.96 7.46 4.45
CA ALA A 62 4.11 7.52 3.26
C ALA A 62 4.51 6.48 2.20
N GLU A 63 5.81 6.38 1.88
CA GLU A 63 6.32 5.37 0.95
C GLU A 63 6.10 3.94 1.47
N GLN A 64 6.32 3.71 2.76
CA GLN A 64 6.06 2.43 3.41
C GLN A 64 4.59 2.05 3.34
N LEU A 65 3.68 2.99 3.61
CA LEU A 65 2.24 2.76 3.48
C LEU A 65 1.85 2.38 2.04
N ARG A 66 2.32 3.14 1.04
CA ARG A 66 2.09 2.82 -0.37
C ARG A 66 2.59 1.42 -0.74
N LYS A 67 3.75 1.04 -0.23
CA LYS A 67 4.31 -0.29 -0.48
C LYS A 67 3.42 -1.38 0.12
N THR A 68 2.95 -1.20 1.36
CA THR A 68 2.05 -2.15 2.03
C THR A 68 0.70 -2.26 1.30
N LEU A 69 0.11 -1.14 0.88
CA LEU A 69 -1.11 -1.12 0.07
C LEU A 69 -0.92 -1.89 -1.25
N LYS A 70 0.18 -1.63 -1.96
CA LYS A 70 0.51 -2.33 -3.21
C LYS A 70 0.69 -3.84 -3.00
N GLN A 71 1.31 -4.24 -1.88
CA GLN A 71 1.45 -5.65 -1.53
C GLN A 71 0.08 -6.29 -1.27
N HIS A 72 -0.78 -5.62 -0.51
CA HIS A 72 -2.14 -6.08 -0.26
C HIS A 72 -2.91 -6.23 -1.58
N ASP A 73 -2.85 -5.24 -2.47
CA ASP A 73 -3.50 -5.30 -3.79
C ASP A 73 -3.00 -6.48 -4.62
N ALA A 74 -1.69 -6.72 -4.63
CA ALA A 74 -1.11 -7.85 -5.35
C ALA A 74 -1.53 -9.21 -4.76
N LEU A 75 -1.73 -9.32 -3.44
CA LEU A 75 -2.27 -10.53 -2.82
C LEU A 75 -3.73 -10.73 -3.20
N ASN A 76 -4.54 -9.67 -3.16
CA ASN A 76 -5.94 -9.73 -3.55
C ASN A 76 -6.11 -10.06 -5.03
N GLU A 77 -5.25 -9.54 -5.92
CA GLU A 77 -5.25 -9.90 -7.34
C GLU A 77 -4.93 -11.39 -7.56
N LYS A 78 -3.93 -11.92 -6.85
CA LYS A 78 -3.59 -13.36 -6.89
C LYS A 78 -4.75 -14.21 -6.37
N TRP A 79 -5.35 -13.84 -5.24
CA TRP A 79 -6.51 -14.52 -4.68
C TRP A 79 -7.69 -14.49 -5.64
N PHE A 80 -7.96 -13.35 -6.26
CA PHE A 80 -9.08 -13.16 -7.18
C PHE A 80 -9.03 -14.14 -8.36
N ALA A 81 -7.83 -14.53 -8.81
CA ALA A 81 -7.69 -15.59 -9.81
C ALA A 81 -8.34 -16.92 -9.37
N TYR A 82 -8.23 -17.29 -8.10
CA TYR A 82 -8.81 -18.53 -7.58
C TYR A 82 -10.34 -18.48 -7.41
N GLU A 83 -10.93 -17.30 -7.15
CA GLU A 83 -12.39 -17.16 -7.05
C GLU A 83 -13.07 -17.01 -8.41
N VAL A 84 -12.39 -16.39 -9.37
CA VAL A 84 -13.04 -15.90 -10.60
C VAL A 84 -12.66 -16.70 -11.84
N ASP A 85 -11.45 -17.26 -11.89
CA ASP A 85 -11.07 -18.17 -12.97
C ASP A 85 -11.47 -19.61 -12.62
N LEU A 86 -12.55 -20.08 -13.24
CA LEU A 86 -13.05 -21.45 -13.14
C LEU A 86 -11.97 -22.50 -13.44
N ALA A 87 -11.06 -22.23 -14.39
CA ALA A 87 -10.00 -23.19 -14.69
C ALA A 87 -9.02 -23.33 -13.51
N THR A 88 -8.62 -22.21 -12.91
CA THR A 88 -7.78 -22.16 -11.71
C THR A 88 -8.47 -22.81 -10.51
N LEU A 89 -9.77 -22.56 -10.33
CA LEU A 89 -10.57 -23.15 -9.26
C LEU A 89 -10.65 -24.68 -9.36
N ILE A 90 -10.83 -25.24 -10.57
CA ILE A 90 -10.87 -26.69 -10.80
C ILE A 90 -9.49 -27.34 -10.54
N GLU A 91 -8.40 -26.64 -10.82
CA GLU A 91 -7.04 -27.15 -10.58
C GLU A 91 -6.66 -27.14 -9.10
N TYR A 92 -7.12 -26.13 -8.36
CA TYR A 92 -6.79 -25.91 -6.94
C TYR A 92 -8.04 -25.74 -6.05
N PRO A 93 -8.95 -26.73 -5.98
CA PRO A 93 -10.23 -26.60 -5.27
C PRO A 93 -10.08 -26.40 -3.76
N LEU A 94 -8.95 -26.81 -3.19
CA LEU A 94 -8.68 -26.60 -1.76
C LEU A 94 -8.52 -25.12 -1.38
N MET A 95 -8.21 -24.24 -2.33
CA MET A 95 -8.08 -22.81 -2.07
C MET A 95 -9.42 -22.15 -1.72
N THR A 96 -10.55 -22.76 -2.05
CA THR A 96 -11.90 -22.27 -1.70
C THR A 96 -12.59 -23.13 -0.62
N ASP A 97 -12.00 -24.25 -0.22
CA ASP A 97 -12.57 -25.14 0.81
C ASP A 97 -12.26 -24.64 2.23
N MET A 98 -13.27 -24.07 2.90
CA MET A 98 -13.18 -23.58 4.29
C MET A 98 -12.98 -24.68 5.33
N ARG A 99 -13.11 -25.95 4.95
CA ARG A 99 -12.86 -27.10 5.84
C ARG A 99 -11.37 -27.35 6.04
N GLU A 100 -10.54 -26.91 5.10
CA GLU A 100 -9.09 -27.02 5.20
C GLU A 100 -8.55 -25.93 6.14
N PRO A 101 -7.78 -26.30 7.18
CA PRO A 101 -7.36 -25.35 8.21
C PRO A 101 -6.44 -24.25 7.66
N LEU A 102 -5.62 -24.55 6.64
CA LEU A 102 -4.73 -23.55 6.03
C LEU A 102 -5.52 -22.54 5.19
N THR A 103 -6.53 -23.01 4.45
CA THR A 103 -7.43 -22.14 3.68
C THR A 103 -8.23 -21.25 4.63
N LEU A 104 -8.79 -21.81 5.70
CA LEU A 104 -9.50 -21.03 6.72
C LEU A 104 -8.59 -19.97 7.37
N ALA A 105 -7.34 -20.33 7.70
CA ALA A 105 -6.37 -19.40 8.28
C ALA A 105 -6.04 -18.25 7.30
N PHE A 106 -5.81 -18.57 6.02
CA PHE A 106 -5.64 -17.58 4.97
C PHE A 106 -6.85 -16.64 4.89
N HIS A 107 -8.08 -17.16 4.82
CA HIS A 107 -9.28 -16.33 4.72
C HIS A 107 -9.46 -15.40 5.91
N ARG A 108 -9.17 -15.87 7.13
CA ARG A 108 -9.19 -15.04 8.33
C ARG A 108 -8.15 -13.92 8.28
N ALA A 109 -6.92 -14.25 7.86
CA ALA A 109 -5.85 -13.27 7.72
C ALA A 109 -6.19 -12.21 6.65
N ARG A 110 -6.82 -12.61 5.54
CA ARG A 110 -7.31 -11.70 4.51
C ARG A 110 -8.35 -10.73 5.07
N VAL A 111 -9.41 -11.24 5.72
CA VAL A 111 -10.45 -10.40 6.31
C VAL A 111 -9.85 -9.43 7.33
N HIS A 112 -8.92 -9.90 8.16
CA HIS A 112 -8.25 -9.03 9.13
C HIS A 112 -7.42 -7.91 8.46
N ALA A 113 -6.70 -8.22 7.38
CA ALA A 113 -5.96 -7.22 6.61
C ALA A 113 -6.90 -6.24 5.87
N ASP A 114 -8.06 -6.71 5.40
CA ASP A 114 -9.11 -5.89 4.79
C ASP A 114 -9.72 -4.93 5.83
N ASP A 115 -10.01 -5.40 7.05
CA ASP A 115 -10.57 -4.58 8.13
C ASP A 115 -9.63 -3.46 8.60
N LEU A 116 -8.32 -3.71 8.60
CA LEU A 116 -7.28 -2.74 8.96
C LEU A 116 -6.85 -1.86 7.78
N ARG A 117 -7.42 -2.08 6.58
CA ARG A 117 -7.01 -1.35 5.39
C ARG A 117 -7.42 0.12 5.51
N PRO A 118 -6.48 1.06 5.33
CA PRO A 118 -6.81 2.48 5.38
C PRO A 118 -7.72 2.89 4.21
N ASP A 119 -8.67 3.78 4.51
CA ASP A 119 -9.50 4.40 3.48
C ASP A 119 -8.66 5.12 2.42
N PRO A 120 -9.12 5.16 1.16
CA PRO A 120 -8.49 5.99 0.15
C PRO A 120 -8.46 7.47 0.58
N PRO A 121 -7.51 8.26 0.08
CA PRO A 121 -7.41 9.68 0.42
C PRO A 121 -8.74 10.38 0.08
N ARG A 122 -9.21 11.28 0.95
CA ARG A 122 -10.43 12.04 0.65
C ARG A 122 -10.15 13.03 -0.49
N PRO A 123 -11.17 13.48 -1.24
CA PRO A 123 -11.00 14.51 -2.25
C PRO A 123 -10.34 15.77 -1.67
N GLY A 124 -9.14 16.10 -2.14
CA GLY A 124 -8.33 17.22 -1.64
C GLY A 124 -7.11 16.80 -0.81
N ASP A 125 -7.07 15.56 -0.32
CA ASP A 125 -5.88 14.99 0.31
C ASP A 125 -4.92 14.45 -0.76
N THR A 126 -3.63 14.67 -0.58
CA THR A 126 -2.61 14.11 -1.48
C THR A 126 -2.31 12.64 -1.20
N GLU A 127 -2.52 12.18 0.05
CA GLU A 127 -2.21 10.82 0.50
C GLU A 127 -3.09 10.37 1.68
N SER A 128 -3.27 9.05 1.83
CA SER A 128 -3.91 8.47 3.02
C SER A 128 -3.00 8.67 4.23
N THR A 129 -3.54 9.27 5.28
CA THR A 129 -2.81 9.46 6.54
C THR A 129 -3.37 8.49 7.59
N ILE A 130 -2.49 7.72 8.23
CA ILE A 130 -2.82 6.74 9.25
C ILE A 130 -1.92 6.95 10.47
N ALA A 131 -2.41 6.65 11.67
CA ALA A 131 -1.59 6.72 12.88
C ALA A 131 -0.46 5.67 12.81
N PRO A 132 0.74 5.95 13.37
CA PRO A 132 1.86 5.02 13.31
C PRO A 132 1.57 3.64 13.92
N ALA A 133 0.73 3.58 14.96
CA ALA A 133 0.31 2.32 15.59
C ALA A 133 -0.58 1.51 14.63
N ASP A 134 -1.66 2.10 14.13
CA ASP A 134 -2.56 1.47 13.15
C ASP A 134 -1.81 1.03 11.88
N PHE A 135 -0.80 1.79 11.43
CA PHE A 135 0.05 1.37 10.32
C PHE A 135 0.90 0.14 10.63
N ALA A 136 1.44 0.05 11.86
CA ALA A 136 2.20 -1.12 12.28
C ALA A 136 1.31 -2.37 12.28
N ASP A 137 0.10 -2.26 12.82
CA ASP A 137 -0.90 -3.34 12.85
C ASP A 137 -1.32 -3.75 11.44
N TYR A 138 -1.63 -2.77 10.56
CA TYR A 138 -1.96 -3.04 9.16
C TYR A 138 -0.82 -3.74 8.41
N ARG A 139 0.43 -3.29 8.61
CA ARG A 139 1.60 -3.90 7.97
C ARG A 139 1.82 -5.34 8.45
N GLU A 140 1.61 -5.61 9.73
CA GLU A 140 1.68 -6.97 10.29
C GLU A 140 0.58 -7.85 9.70
N ALA A 141 -0.67 -7.39 9.69
CA ALA A 141 -1.80 -8.10 9.10
C ALA A 141 -1.59 -8.44 7.62
N VAL A 142 -1.02 -7.53 6.82
CA VAL A 142 -0.66 -7.82 5.41
C VAL A 142 0.47 -8.85 5.31
N GLY A 143 1.41 -8.85 6.26
CA GLY A 143 2.45 -9.87 6.37
C GLY A 143 1.89 -11.25 6.69
N ASP A 144 0.99 -11.33 7.66
CA ASP A 144 0.30 -12.56 8.05
C ASP A 144 -0.60 -13.10 6.93
N TYR A 145 -1.31 -12.21 6.23
CA TYR A 145 -2.05 -12.56 5.03
C TYR A 145 -1.11 -13.18 3.99
N ALA A 146 0.00 -12.53 3.65
CA ALA A 146 0.96 -13.08 2.68
C ALA A 146 1.46 -14.48 3.09
N ALA A 147 1.85 -14.65 4.34
CA ALA A 147 2.38 -15.92 4.85
C ALA A 147 1.32 -17.04 4.84
N ALA A 148 0.10 -16.73 5.27
CA ALA A 148 -1.01 -17.68 5.29
C ALA A 148 -1.45 -18.07 3.88
N PHE A 149 -1.52 -17.11 2.95
CA PHE A 149 -1.83 -17.36 1.54
C PHE A 149 -0.79 -18.30 0.91
N ASP A 150 0.50 -18.00 1.09
CA ASP A 150 1.58 -18.83 0.57
C ASP A 150 1.56 -20.26 1.15
N ALA A 151 1.19 -20.41 2.43
CA ALA A 151 1.05 -21.72 3.06
C ALA A 151 -0.12 -22.51 2.48
N ALA A 152 -1.28 -21.87 2.31
CA ALA A 152 -2.45 -22.46 1.67
C ALA A 152 -2.17 -22.85 0.22
N GLU A 153 -1.53 -21.97 -0.56
CA GLU A 153 -1.19 -22.24 -1.96
C GLU A 153 -0.22 -23.41 -2.11
N ARG A 154 0.81 -23.48 -1.26
CA ARG A 154 1.74 -24.64 -1.25
C ARG A 154 1.01 -25.94 -0.96
N GLU A 155 0.09 -25.94 -0.01
CA GLU A 155 -0.68 -27.14 0.31
C GLU A 155 -1.65 -27.51 -0.82
N ALA A 156 -2.34 -26.54 -1.39
CA ALA A 156 -3.21 -26.74 -2.55
C ALA A 156 -2.42 -27.31 -3.74
N ARG A 157 -1.19 -26.82 -3.99
CA ARG A 157 -0.30 -27.36 -5.04
C ARG A 157 0.24 -28.74 -4.72
N ARG A 158 0.44 -29.07 -3.44
CA ARG A 158 0.93 -30.39 -3.00
C ARG A 158 -0.17 -31.44 -3.11
N ARG A 159 -1.38 -31.13 -2.67
CA ARG A 159 -2.52 -32.05 -2.71
C ARG A 159 -3.21 -32.07 -4.07
N ARG A 160 -3.28 -30.94 -4.79
CA ARG A 160 -4.06 -30.78 -6.02
C ARG A 160 -5.44 -31.45 -5.89
N GLN A 161 -5.66 -32.53 -6.65
CA GLN A 161 -6.89 -33.31 -6.68
C GLN A 161 -6.73 -34.70 -6.03
N VAL A 162 -5.69 -34.94 -5.22
CA VAL A 162 -5.42 -36.23 -4.57
C VAL A 162 -6.57 -36.66 -3.64
N GLY A 163 -7.31 -35.71 -3.07
CA GLY A 163 -8.48 -35.98 -2.23
C GLY A 163 -9.72 -36.51 -2.99
N PHE A 164 -9.74 -36.40 -4.32
CA PHE A 164 -10.82 -36.91 -5.17
C PHE A 164 -10.53 -38.34 -5.60
N SER A 165 -11.56 -39.15 -5.79
CA SER A 165 -11.46 -40.47 -6.41
C SER A 165 -11.01 -40.36 -7.88
N PRO A 166 -10.50 -41.45 -8.49
CA PRO A 166 -10.10 -41.42 -9.90
C PRO A 166 -11.21 -40.95 -10.85
N VAL A 167 -12.45 -41.37 -10.60
CA VAL A 167 -13.62 -41.00 -11.42
C VAL A 167 -13.93 -39.50 -11.30
N GLU A 168 -13.87 -38.96 -10.09
CA GLU A 168 -14.09 -37.54 -9.84
C GLU A 168 -12.97 -36.69 -10.47
N ARG A 169 -11.71 -37.12 -10.40
CA ARG A 169 -10.60 -36.44 -11.09
C ARG A 169 -10.81 -36.38 -12.61
N GLU A 170 -11.27 -37.47 -13.21
CA GLU A 170 -11.61 -37.47 -14.64
C GLU A 170 -12.76 -36.50 -14.97
N ALA A 171 -13.76 -36.39 -14.08
CA ALA A 171 -14.83 -35.39 -14.23
C ALA A 171 -14.30 -33.97 -14.15
N LEU A 172 -13.41 -33.67 -13.20
CA LEU A 172 -12.73 -32.38 -13.09
C LEU A 172 -11.91 -32.06 -14.35
N ASP A 173 -11.17 -33.03 -14.89
CA ASP A 173 -10.41 -32.85 -16.13
C ASP A 173 -11.30 -32.62 -17.36
N ARG A 174 -12.45 -33.30 -17.45
CA ARG A 174 -13.45 -33.04 -18.50
C ARG A 174 -14.04 -31.65 -18.35
N ALA A 175 -14.44 -31.26 -17.15
CA ALA A 175 -14.97 -29.93 -16.85
C ALA A 175 -13.97 -28.84 -17.24
N ARG A 176 -12.68 -28.99 -16.89
CA ARG A 176 -11.62 -28.04 -17.26
C ARG A 176 -11.51 -27.84 -18.78
N LYS A 177 -11.54 -28.92 -19.56
CA LYS A 177 -11.51 -28.84 -21.04
C LYS A 177 -12.74 -28.12 -21.57
N LEU A 178 -13.92 -28.38 -21.02
CA LEU A 178 -15.16 -27.72 -21.41
C LEU A 178 -15.15 -26.23 -21.06
N ILE A 179 -14.61 -25.84 -19.91
CA ILE A 179 -14.42 -24.43 -19.54
C ILE A 179 -13.44 -23.73 -20.50
N SER A 180 -12.37 -24.41 -20.93
CA SER A 180 -11.46 -23.85 -21.93
C SER A 180 -12.18 -23.53 -23.25
N VAL A 181 -13.09 -24.40 -23.69
CA VAL A 181 -13.92 -24.15 -24.89
C VAL A 181 -14.94 -23.03 -24.64
N ALA A 182 -15.55 -23.00 -23.45
CA ALA A 182 -16.50 -21.96 -23.07
C ALA A 182 -15.88 -20.56 -23.04
N SER A 183 -14.59 -20.46 -22.73
CA SER A 183 -13.83 -19.21 -22.71
C SER A 183 -13.16 -18.86 -24.05
N ASP A 184 -13.21 -19.76 -25.04
CA ASP A 184 -12.55 -19.55 -26.32
C ASP A 184 -13.28 -18.50 -27.19
N SER A 185 -12.56 -17.43 -27.54
CA SER A 185 -13.05 -16.38 -28.44
C SER A 185 -13.24 -16.85 -29.89
N GLY A 186 -12.56 -17.92 -30.30
CA GLY A 186 -12.69 -18.52 -31.63
C GLY A 186 -13.91 -19.44 -31.78
N ALA A 187 -14.51 -19.90 -30.68
CA ALA A 187 -15.71 -20.74 -30.70
C ALA A 187 -16.98 -19.93 -31.00
N THR A 188 -18.00 -20.59 -31.54
CA THR A 188 -19.31 -19.97 -31.70
C THR A 188 -19.99 -19.78 -30.34
N ALA A 189 -20.94 -18.85 -30.26
CA ALA A 189 -21.64 -18.60 -29.00
C ALA A 189 -22.48 -19.79 -28.51
N ALA A 190 -23.06 -20.57 -29.43
CA ALA A 190 -23.79 -21.78 -29.10
C ALA A 190 -22.86 -22.88 -28.55
N GLU A 191 -21.67 -23.05 -29.13
CA GLU A 191 -20.67 -24.00 -28.62
C GLU A 191 -20.20 -23.62 -27.22
N ARG A 192 -19.95 -22.33 -26.96
CA ARG A 192 -19.58 -21.85 -25.62
C ARG A 192 -20.66 -22.13 -24.58
N GLN A 193 -21.92 -21.82 -24.89
CA GLN A 193 -23.05 -22.10 -23.99
C GLN A 193 -23.21 -23.60 -23.71
N ALA A 194 -23.12 -24.43 -24.76
CA ALA A 194 -23.22 -25.88 -24.61
C ALA A 194 -22.06 -26.45 -23.78
N ALA A 195 -20.83 -25.94 -23.98
CA ALA A 195 -19.66 -26.33 -23.21
C ALA A 195 -19.80 -25.92 -21.74
N TYR A 196 -20.25 -24.69 -21.45
CA TYR A 196 -20.49 -24.22 -20.08
C TYR A 196 -21.55 -25.05 -19.36
N LYS A 197 -22.68 -25.34 -20.01
CA LYS A 197 -23.74 -26.17 -19.42
C LYS A 197 -23.24 -27.58 -19.08
N LYS A 198 -22.45 -28.19 -19.97
CA LYS A 198 -21.84 -29.50 -19.73
C LYS A 198 -20.80 -29.44 -18.61
N ALA A 199 -19.97 -28.41 -18.57
CA ALA A 199 -18.97 -28.24 -17.51
C ALA A 199 -19.64 -28.14 -16.14
N ARG A 200 -20.72 -27.35 -16.02
CA ARG A 200 -21.49 -27.22 -14.78
C ARG A 200 -22.08 -28.56 -14.32
N ALA A 201 -22.54 -29.40 -15.25
CA ALA A 201 -23.05 -30.73 -14.92
C ALA A 201 -21.95 -31.69 -14.43
N GLU A 202 -20.73 -31.59 -14.97
CA GLU A 202 -19.58 -32.40 -14.53
C GLU A 202 -19.03 -31.95 -13.16
N LEU A 203 -19.20 -30.67 -12.80
CA LEU A 203 -18.78 -30.12 -11.51
C LEU A 203 -19.82 -30.27 -10.41
N ASP A 204 -21.06 -30.63 -10.76
CA ASP A 204 -22.17 -30.74 -9.82
C ASP A 204 -21.87 -31.77 -8.73
N GLY A 205 -21.99 -31.35 -7.48
CA GLY A 205 -21.67 -32.17 -6.30
C GLY A 205 -20.17 -32.40 -6.03
N LEU A 206 -19.26 -31.95 -6.90
CA LEU A 206 -17.81 -32.06 -6.70
C LEU A 206 -17.21 -30.78 -6.14
N ILE A 207 -17.55 -29.64 -6.74
CA ILE A 207 -17.05 -28.33 -6.33
C ILE A 207 -18.20 -27.32 -6.37
N ASP A 208 -18.38 -26.57 -5.29
CA ASP A 208 -19.29 -25.43 -5.29
C ASP A 208 -18.67 -24.28 -6.08
N ILE A 209 -19.35 -23.84 -7.14
CA ILE A 209 -18.85 -22.80 -8.03
C ILE A 209 -19.25 -21.44 -7.44
N PRO A 210 -18.27 -20.56 -7.11
CA PRO A 210 -18.58 -19.23 -6.63
C PRO A 210 -19.41 -18.44 -7.65
N PRO A 211 -20.47 -17.72 -7.22
CA PRO A 211 -21.25 -16.85 -8.09
C PRO A 211 -20.41 -15.90 -8.98
N PRO A 212 -19.34 -15.23 -8.49
CA PRO A 212 -18.57 -14.32 -9.34
C PRO A 212 -17.85 -15.02 -10.50
N ALA A 213 -17.43 -16.27 -10.33
CA ALA A 213 -16.81 -17.08 -11.39
C ALA A 213 -17.83 -17.38 -12.50
N ALA A 214 -19.03 -17.81 -12.11
CA ALA A 214 -20.14 -18.10 -13.02
C ALA A 214 -20.57 -16.85 -13.80
N GLU A 215 -20.79 -15.73 -13.11
CA GLU A 215 -21.21 -14.46 -13.72
C GLU A 215 -20.20 -13.91 -14.73
N ARG A 216 -18.89 -14.05 -14.47
CA ARG A 216 -17.86 -13.63 -15.41
C ARG A 216 -17.96 -14.41 -16.72
N LEU A 217 -18.06 -15.74 -16.63
CA LEU A 217 -18.12 -16.59 -17.81
C LEU A 217 -19.43 -16.36 -18.57
N GLU A 218 -20.55 -16.20 -17.87
CA GLU A 218 -21.84 -15.88 -18.48
C GLU A 218 -21.83 -14.54 -19.23
N ARG A 219 -21.19 -13.50 -18.66
CA ARG A 219 -20.99 -12.21 -19.35
C ARG A 219 -20.14 -12.33 -20.60
N GLN A 220 -19.06 -13.12 -20.56
CA GLN A 220 -18.21 -13.36 -21.74
C GLN A 220 -18.98 -14.07 -22.86
N ILE A 221 -19.79 -15.05 -22.50
CA ILE A 221 -20.65 -15.78 -23.44
C ILE A 221 -21.71 -14.83 -24.03
N ALA A 222 -22.37 -14.03 -23.20
CA ALA A 222 -23.40 -13.08 -23.62
C ALA A 222 -22.86 -11.99 -24.55
N GLY A 223 -21.75 -11.34 -24.21
CA GLY A 223 -21.14 -10.30 -25.05
C GLY A 223 -20.64 -10.82 -26.41
N ALA A 224 -20.51 -12.14 -26.57
CA ALA A 224 -20.17 -12.73 -27.85
C ALA A 224 -21.40 -13.18 -28.67
N LEU A 225 -22.58 -13.35 -28.05
CA LEU A 225 -23.86 -13.45 -28.76
C LEU A 225 -24.26 -12.12 -29.41
N GLU A 226 -24.04 -11.01 -28.70
CA GLU A 226 -24.35 -9.66 -29.20
C GLU A 226 -23.52 -9.31 -30.44
N ARG A 227 -22.21 -9.62 -30.43
CA ARG A 227 -21.33 -9.41 -31.59
C ARG A 227 -21.76 -10.22 -32.81
N GLY A 228 -22.11 -11.49 -32.63
CA GLY A 228 -22.55 -12.35 -33.74
C GLY A 228 -23.95 -12.05 -34.31
N ARG A 229 -24.72 -11.15 -33.71
CA ARG A 229 -26.04 -10.70 -34.20
C ARG A 229 -25.96 -9.37 -34.97
N GLY A 230 -24.85 -8.65 -34.87
CA GLY A 230 -24.61 -7.35 -35.51
C GLY A 230 -23.89 -7.43 -36.87
N ASP A 231 -23.35 -8.61 -37.22
CA ASP A 231 -22.78 -8.94 -38.53
C ASP A 231 -23.81 -9.68 -39.40
#